data_AF-A0A0G1I3D6-F1
#
_entry.id   AF-A0A0G1I3D6-F1
#
_cell.length_a   1.000
_cell.length_b   1.000
_cell.length_c   1.000
_cell.angle_alpha   90.00
_cell.angle_beta   90.00
_cell.angle_gamma   90.00
#
_symmetry.space_group_name_H-M   'P 1'
#
loop_
_entity.id
_entity.type
_entity.pdbx_description
1 polymer ?
#
loop_
_entity_poly.entity_id
_entity_poly.type
_entity_poly.pdbx_seq_one_letter_code
_entity_poly.pdbx_strand_id
1 'polypeptide(L)'
;KISYAGSSNPSTGAPGASVMFTTSKSASEVAAYYNSQLVDEGWTIESTANMGSSSVVSAKKGERTVGLYIIESEGMTSVTIGVQNE
;
A
#
# COMPACT_ATOMS: atom_id res chain seq x y z
N LYS A 1 -13.76 -5.59 -6.37
CA LYS A 1 -13.01 -6.10 -7.56
C LYS A 1 -11.53 -6.12 -7.20
N ILE A 2 -10.78 -7.16 -7.54
CA ILE A 2 -9.33 -7.25 -7.29
C ILE A 2 -8.64 -7.38 -8.65
N SER A 3 -7.57 -6.63 -8.86
CA SER A 3 -6.70 -6.66 -10.04
C SER A 3 -5.26 -6.93 -9.59
N TYR A 4 -4.54 -7.77 -10.34
CA TYR A 4 -3.14 -8.10 -10.11
C TYR A 4 -2.31 -7.65 -11.31
N ALA A 5 -1.13 -7.09 -11.08
CA ALA A 5 -0.16 -6.78 -12.12
C ALA A 5 1.26 -7.06 -11.64
N GLY A 6 2.10 -7.63 -12.52
CA GLY A 6 3.54 -7.51 -12.36
C GLY A 6 3.94 -6.06 -12.61
N SER A 7 4.81 -5.51 -11.77
CA SER A 7 5.35 -4.17 -11.94
C SER A 7 6.88 -4.24 -12.02
N SER A 8 7.49 -3.27 -12.67
CA SER A 8 8.92 -3.02 -12.60
C SER A 8 9.10 -1.58 -12.18
N ASN A 9 9.93 -1.32 -11.17
CA ASN A 9 10.26 0.05 -10.82
C ASN A 9 11.00 0.69 -12.02
N PRO A 10 10.45 1.75 -12.65
CA PRO A 10 11.07 2.32 -13.85
C PRO A 10 12.42 2.99 -13.59
N SER A 11 12.75 3.34 -12.34
CA SER A 11 14.04 3.95 -12.01
C SER A 11 15.15 2.93 -11.72
N THR A 12 14.81 1.75 -11.20
CA THR A 12 15.79 0.72 -10.81
C THR A 12 15.73 -0.56 -11.64
N GLY A 13 14.66 -0.77 -12.41
CA GLY A 13 14.38 -2.02 -13.11
C GLY A 13 13.99 -3.18 -12.17
N ALA A 14 13.91 -2.94 -10.86
CA ALA A 14 13.63 -3.98 -9.88
C ALA A 14 12.23 -4.57 -10.12
N PRO A 15 12.10 -5.91 -10.12
CA PRO A 15 10.81 -6.57 -10.25
C PRO A 15 9.97 -6.30 -9.00
N GLY A 16 8.67 -6.11 -9.23
CA GLY A 16 7.69 -5.90 -8.20
C GLY A 16 6.35 -6.52 -8.58
N ALA A 17 5.43 -6.46 -7.63
CA ALA A 17 4.05 -6.84 -7.85
C ALA A 17 3.15 -5.76 -7.28
N SER A 18 2.00 -5.54 -7.93
CA SER A 18 0.96 -4.70 -7.39
C SER A 18 -0.39 -5.40 -7.36
N VAL A 19 -1.15 -5.09 -6.32
CA VAL A 19 -2.54 -5.50 -6.14
C VAL A 19 -3.38 -4.26 -5.98
N MET A 20 -4.47 -4.17 -6.73
CA MET A 20 -5.44 -3.09 -6.61
C MET A 20 -6.81 -3.66 -6.31
N PHE A 21 -7.48 -3.12 -5.31
CA PHE A 21 -8.85 -3.51 -4.98
C PHE A 21 -9.66 -2.35 -4.42
N THR A 22 -10.95 -2.58 -4.25
CA THR A 22 -11.87 -1.59 -3.66
C THR A 22 -12.59 -2.16 -2.44
N THR A 23 -12.89 -1.29 -1.48
CA THR A 23 -13.59 -1.61 -0.23
C THR A 23 -14.54 -0.48 0.17
N SER A 24 -15.54 -0.77 1.01
CA SER A 24 -16.46 0.23 1.59
C SER A 24 -15.95 0.84 2.90
N LYS A 25 -14.75 0.46 3.34
CA LYS A 25 -14.08 1.02 4.52
C LYS A 25 -13.45 2.37 4.20
N SER A 26 -13.36 3.27 5.17
CA SER A 26 -12.71 4.57 4.95
C SER A 26 -11.21 4.43 4.68
N ALA A 27 -10.60 5.45 4.07
CA ALA A 27 -9.15 5.45 3.86
C ALA A 27 -8.37 5.30 5.18
N SER A 28 -8.86 5.93 6.26
CA SER A 28 -8.23 5.88 7.58
C SER A 28 -8.36 4.51 8.26
N GLU A 29 -9.51 3.84 8.15
CA GLU A 29 -9.69 2.47 8.64
C GLU A 29 -8.73 1.51 7.94
N VAL A 30 -8.59 1.63 6.61
CA VAL A 30 -7.70 0.80 5.80
C VAL A 30 -6.23 1.05 6.16
N ALA A 31 -5.82 2.31 6.29
CA ALA A 31 -4.46 2.66 6.66
C ALA A 31 -4.08 2.13 8.05
N ALA A 32 -4.99 2.25 9.02
CA ALA A 32 -4.79 1.71 10.37
C ALA A 32 -4.68 0.17 10.36
N TYR A 33 -5.54 -0.51 9.61
CA TYR A 33 -5.46 -1.96 9.43
C TYR A 33 -4.11 -2.40 8.89
N TYR A 34 -3.63 -1.79 7.80
CA TYR A 34 -2.36 -2.17 7.20
C TYR A 34 -1.15 -1.80 8.06
N ASN A 35 -1.18 -0.69 8.79
CA ASN A 35 -0.12 -0.37 9.74
C ASN A 35 0.02 -1.47 10.80
N SER A 36 -1.09 -1.95 11.39
CA SER A 36 -1.04 -3.05 12.36
C SER A 36 -0.51 -4.33 11.71
N GLN A 37 -1.11 -4.74 10.59
CA GLN A 37 -0.77 -6.00 9.93
C GLN A 37 0.68 -6.04 9.44
N LEU A 38 1.19 -4.92 8.92
CA LEU A 38 2.59 -4.83 8.49
C LEU A 38 3.53 -5.03 9.67
N VAL A 39 3.27 -4.37 10.81
CA VAL A 39 4.09 -4.55 12.02
C VAL A 39 4.00 -5.98 12.56
N ASP A 40 2.79 -6.55 12.61
CA ASP A 40 2.56 -7.94 13.06
C ASP A 40 3.31 -8.95 12.18
N GLU A 41 3.41 -8.67 10.89
CA GLU A 41 4.16 -9.46 9.90
C GLU A 41 5.66 -9.10 9.85
N GLY A 42 6.17 -8.27 10.77
CA GLY A 42 7.59 -7.95 10.90
C GLY A 42 8.12 -6.98 9.85
N TRP A 43 7.26 -6.13 9.29
CA TRP A 43 7.67 -4.96 8.51
C TRP A 43 7.89 -3.77 9.45
N THR A 44 8.90 -2.96 9.15
CA THR A 44 9.12 -1.67 9.82
C THR A 44 8.41 -0.59 9.04
N ILE A 45 7.48 0.14 9.67
CA ILE A 45 6.84 1.30 9.04
C ILE A 45 7.89 2.40 8.87
N GLU A 46 8.07 2.85 7.62
CA GLU A 46 8.98 3.95 7.28
C GLU A 46 8.24 5.29 7.25
N SER A 47 7.01 5.29 6.75
CA SER A 47 6.18 6.49 6.68
C SER A 47 4.69 6.14 6.71
N THR A 48 3.91 7.01 7.34
CA THR A 48 2.46 7.07 7.17
C THR A 48 2.07 8.53 6.97
N ALA A 49 1.42 8.83 5.85
CA ALA A 49 0.91 10.16 5.54
C ALA A 49 -0.60 10.10 5.33
N ASN A 50 -1.34 11.00 5.96
CA ASN A 50 -2.79 11.15 5.77
C ASN A 50 -3.06 12.52 5.16
N MET A 51 -3.70 12.54 4.00
CA MET A 51 -3.92 13.71 3.15
C MET A 51 -5.38 13.77 2.71
N GLY A 52 -6.24 14.23 3.61
CA GLY A 52 -7.69 14.37 3.34
C GLY A 52 -8.33 13.02 3.03
N SER A 53 -8.76 12.85 1.78
CA SER A 53 -9.36 11.60 1.28
C SER A 53 -8.34 10.53 0.87
N SER A 54 -7.04 10.77 1.07
CA SER A 54 -6.00 9.80 0.72
C SER A 54 -5.06 9.49 1.89
N SER A 55 -4.55 8.28 1.93
CA SER A 55 -3.53 7.82 2.87
C SER A 55 -2.42 7.08 2.13
N VAL A 56 -1.19 7.28 2.59
CA VAL A 56 0.00 6.57 2.10
C VAL A 56 0.64 5.85 3.28
N VAL A 57 0.97 4.59 3.10
CA VAL A 57 1.76 3.81 4.06
C VAL A 57 2.96 3.24 3.31
N SER A 58 4.16 3.41 3.84
CA SER A 58 5.37 2.74 3.35
C SER A 58 6.04 1.96 4.47
N ALA A 59 6.53 0.77 4.15
CA ALA A 59 7.20 -0.08 5.10
C ALA A 59 8.30 -0.92 4.44
N LYS A 60 9.24 -1.40 5.26
CA LYS A 60 10.41 -2.16 4.82
C LYS A 60 10.57 -3.47 5.59
N LYS A 61 11.00 -4.52 4.89
CA LYS A 61 11.34 -5.82 5.48
C LYS A 61 12.53 -6.44 4.73
N GLY A 62 13.72 -6.32 5.31
CA GLY A 62 14.97 -6.67 4.62
C GLY A 62 15.19 -5.78 3.40
N GLU A 63 15.41 -6.39 2.24
CA GLU A 63 15.58 -5.71 0.94
C GLU A 63 14.24 -5.42 0.23
N ARG A 64 13.11 -5.65 0.90
CA ARG A 64 11.78 -5.41 0.33
C ARG A 64 11.19 -4.12 0.87
N THR A 65 10.59 -3.36 -0.03
CA THR A 65 9.75 -2.19 0.31
C THR A 65 8.33 -2.45 -0.15
N VAL A 66 7.37 -2.02 0.66
CA VAL A 66 5.94 -2.03 0.33
C VAL A 66 5.40 -0.62 0.44
N GLY A 67 4.62 -0.21 -0.55
CA GLY A 67 3.92 1.06 -0.60
C GLY A 67 2.43 0.83 -0.80
N LEU A 68 1.62 1.49 0.01
CA LEU A 68 0.17 1.50 -0.12
C LEU A 68 -0.27 2.91 -0.45
N TYR A 69 -1.09 3.03 -1.50
CA TYR A 69 -1.82 4.25 -1.82
C TYR A 69 -3.32 3.95 -1.67
N ILE A 70 -3.95 4.66 -0.75
CA ILE A 70 -5.33 4.47 -0.34
C ILE A 70 -6.06 5.77 -0.67
N ILE A 71 -7.12 5.71 -1.47
CA ILE A 71 -7.90 6.89 -1.84
C ILE A 71 -9.40 6.59 -1.71
N GLU A 72 -10.08 7.42 -0.96
CA GLU A 72 -11.52 7.42 -0.79
C GLU A 72 -12.17 8.36 -1.82
N SER A 73 -13.15 7.84 -2.55
CA SER A 73 -13.91 8.58 -3.55
C SER A 73 -15.32 8.00 -3.65
N GLU A 74 -16.34 8.87 -3.66
CA GLU A 74 -17.75 8.47 -3.85
C GLU A 74 -18.22 7.34 -2.91
N GLY A 75 -17.76 7.34 -1.65
CA GLY A 75 -18.14 6.35 -0.64
C GLY A 75 -17.47 4.98 -0.79
N MET A 76 -16.47 4.87 -1.67
CA MET A 76 -15.65 3.67 -1.86
C MET A 76 -14.17 4.03 -1.73
N THR A 77 -13.41 3.14 -1.13
CA THR A 77 -11.95 3.29 -1.02
C THR A 77 -11.27 2.36 -1.99
N SER A 78 -10.44 2.95 -2.86
CA SER A 78 -9.51 2.22 -3.72
C SER A 78 -8.18 2.06 -3.00
N VAL A 79 -7.64 0.84 -3.02
CA VAL A 79 -6.39 0.48 -2.38
C VAL A 79 -5.47 -0.08 -3.45
N THR A 80 -4.30 0.55 -3.60
CA THR A 80 -3.22 0.05 -4.44
C THR A 80 -2.05 -0.29 -3.55
N ILE A 81 -1.60 -1.54 -3.60
CA ILE A 81 -0.47 -2.05 -2.84
C ILE A 81 0.60 -2.44 -3.85
N GLY A 82 1.82 -1.92 -3.69
CA GLY A 82 2.98 -2.32 -4.46
C GLY A 82 4.05 -2.87 -3.53
N VAL A 83 4.68 -3.98 -3.91
CA VAL A 83 5.87 -4.52 -3.26
C VAL A 83 6.98 -4.65 -4.29
N GLN A 84 8.20 -4.29 -3.92
CA GLN A 84 9.38 -4.44 -4.76
C GLN A 84 10.61 -4.76 -3.92
N ASN A 85 11.63 -5.30 -4.57
CA ASN A 85 12.97 -5.33 -4.00
C ASN A 85 13.65 -3.97 -4.25
N GLU A 86 14.48 -3.53 -3.31
CA GLU A 86 15.46 -2.46 -3.53
C GLU A 86 16.59 -2.92 -4.46
#